data_AF-A0A8T0I8G4-F1
#
_entry.id   AF-A0A8T0I8G4-F1
#
_cell.length_a   1.000
_cell.length_b   1.000
_cell.length_c   1.000
_cell.angle_alpha   90.00
_cell.angle_beta   90.00
_cell.angle_gamma   90.00
#
_symmetry.space_group_name_H-M   'P 1'
#
loop_
_entity.id
_entity.type
_entity.pdbx_description
1 polymer ?
#
loop_
_entity_poly.entity_id
_entity_poly.type
_entity_poly.pdbx_seq_one_letter_code
_entity_poly.pdbx_strand_id
1 'polypeptide(L)'
;MGKEDASNAVLLVISQVGCDESGAGRLTMVVDGREMGSEEWRSLVAEAENFDVISVRVDRERLLEHSTYFRSLENFSELNRESLNVNWDPPIFCILLQCMHGFQSSFSSCVIARLIQVSPLFLFYTIS
;
A
#
# COMPACT_ATOMS: atom_id res chain seq x y z
N MET A 1 25.88 0.18 -20.92
CA MET A 1 24.81 -0.81 -21.11
C MET A 1 24.16 -0.98 -19.76
N GLY A 2 22.93 -0.46 -19.62
CA GLY A 2 22.33 0.01 -18.37
C GLY A 2 22.10 -1.07 -17.31
N LYS A 3 22.48 -0.76 -16.07
CA LYS A 3 21.88 -1.37 -14.88
C LYS A 3 20.73 -0.44 -14.47
N GLU A 4 19.57 -0.60 -15.09
CA GLU A 4 18.39 0.21 -14.78
C GLU A 4 17.44 -0.57 -13.85
N ASP A 5 17.00 0.12 -12.78
CA ASP A 5 15.71 -0.03 -12.07
C ASP A 5 15.38 -1.19 -11.12
N ALA A 6 16.33 -2.02 -10.71
CA ALA A 6 16.06 -2.98 -9.61
C ALA A 6 16.07 -2.34 -8.20
N SER A 7 16.57 -1.12 -8.04
CA SER A 7 16.96 -0.60 -6.71
C SER A 7 15.86 0.12 -5.91
N ASN A 8 14.72 0.48 -6.53
CA ASN A 8 13.73 1.37 -5.90
C ASN A 8 12.35 0.73 -5.66
N ALA A 9 12.18 -0.56 -5.96
CA ALA A 9 10.91 -1.25 -5.75
C ALA A 9 10.82 -1.84 -4.34
N VAL A 10 9.63 -1.84 -3.76
CA VAL A 10 9.32 -2.55 -2.52
C VAL A 10 8.00 -3.30 -2.66
N LEU A 11 7.95 -4.54 -2.18
CA LEU A 11 6.73 -5.33 -2.08
C LEU A 11 6.02 -4.99 -0.76
N LEU A 12 4.84 -4.40 -0.83
CA LEU A 12 3.98 -4.20 0.34
C LEU A 12 3.07 -5.40 0.48
N VAL A 13 3.17 -6.12 1.61
CA VAL A 13 2.28 -7.23 1.96
C VAL A 13 1.22 -6.70 2.91
N ILE A 14 0.02 -6.46 2.40
CA ILE A 14 -1.06 -5.78 3.12
C ILE A 14 -2.01 -6.83 3.68
N SER A 15 -2.25 -6.81 4.99
CA SER A 15 -3.17 -7.72 5.68
C SER A 15 -3.74 -7.11 6.95
N GLN A 16 -4.97 -7.47 7.33
CA GLN A 16 -5.58 -6.95 8.56
C GLN A 16 -4.98 -7.58 9.83
N VAL A 17 -4.90 -6.81 10.93
CA VAL A 17 -4.44 -7.30 12.25
C VAL A 17 -5.32 -8.44 12.73
N GLY A 18 -4.70 -9.56 13.14
CA GLY A 18 -5.40 -10.75 13.63
C GLY A 18 -5.66 -11.81 12.56
N CYS A 19 -5.18 -11.61 11.33
CA CYS A 19 -5.07 -12.69 10.38
C CYS A 19 -3.89 -13.58 10.82
N ASP A 20 -4.17 -14.73 11.45
CA ASP A 20 -3.16 -15.73 11.89
C ASP A 20 -2.48 -16.40 10.69
N GLU A 21 -1.15 -16.61 10.75
CA GLU A 21 -0.30 -17.26 9.72
C GLU A 21 -0.63 -18.75 9.45
N SER A 22 -1.79 -19.23 9.90
CA SER A 22 -2.25 -20.61 9.73
C SER A 22 -2.80 -20.80 8.32
N GLY A 23 -1.91 -21.19 7.40
CA GLY A 23 -2.05 -21.10 5.94
C GLY A 23 -2.99 -22.09 5.24
N ALA A 24 -4.24 -22.23 5.67
CA ALA A 24 -5.26 -22.98 4.92
C ALA A 24 -6.47 -22.09 4.61
N GLY A 25 -6.54 -21.56 3.38
CA GLY A 25 -7.74 -20.89 2.86
C GLY A 25 -7.64 -19.38 2.63
N ARG A 26 -6.48 -18.75 2.83
CA ARG A 26 -6.31 -17.32 2.54
C ARG A 26 -6.39 -17.03 1.05
N LEU A 27 -7.26 -16.11 0.67
CA LEU A 27 -7.25 -15.55 -0.67
C LEU A 27 -6.15 -14.50 -0.74
N THR A 28 -5.12 -14.79 -1.55
CA THR A 28 -3.95 -13.92 -1.72
C THR A 28 -3.86 -13.39 -3.13
N MET A 29 -3.53 -12.11 -3.28
CA MET A 29 -3.29 -11.47 -4.57
C MET A 29 -1.87 -10.90 -4.61
N VAL A 30 -1.20 -10.99 -5.76
CA VAL A 30 0.12 -10.38 -5.99
C VAL A 30 0.10 -9.58 -7.28
N VAL A 31 0.46 -8.31 -7.23
CA VAL A 31 0.47 -7.39 -8.39
C VAL A 31 1.67 -6.46 -8.42
N ASP A 32 2.05 -5.98 -9.61
CA ASP A 32 3.05 -4.93 -9.78
C ASP A 32 2.36 -3.58 -10.07
N GLY A 33 2.19 -2.78 -9.02
CA GLY A 33 1.50 -1.50 -9.07
C GLY A 33 2.26 -0.38 -9.81
N ARG A 34 3.53 -0.61 -10.16
CA ARG A 34 4.37 0.36 -10.91
C ARG A 34 3.98 0.46 -12.37
N GLU A 35 3.48 -0.64 -12.94
CA GLU A 35 3.09 -0.73 -14.36
C GLU A 35 1.58 -0.54 -14.57
N MET A 36 0.80 -0.51 -13.49
CA MET A 36 -0.65 -0.42 -13.55
C MET A 36 -1.13 1.00 -13.93
N GLY A 37 -2.04 1.06 -14.90
CA GLY A 37 -2.81 2.25 -15.22
C GLY A 37 -3.99 2.48 -14.27
N SER A 38 -4.74 3.55 -14.53
CA SER A 38 -5.86 3.99 -13.69
C SER A 38 -6.97 2.93 -13.58
N GLU A 39 -7.26 2.21 -14.66
CA GLU A 39 -8.34 1.21 -14.69
C GLU A 39 -7.95 -0.07 -13.94
N GLU A 40 -6.70 -0.49 -14.05
CA GLU A 40 -6.14 -1.62 -13.32
C GLU A 40 -6.13 -1.34 -11.83
N TRP A 41 -5.73 -0.13 -11.42
CA TRP A 41 -5.81 0.30 -10.02
C TRP A 41 -7.25 0.33 -9.50
N ARG A 42 -8.20 0.80 -10.31
CA ARG A 42 -9.61 0.79 -9.95
C ARG A 42 -10.14 -0.64 -9.78
N SER A 43 -9.72 -1.56 -10.64
CA SER A 43 -10.11 -2.96 -10.59
C SER A 43 -9.53 -3.64 -9.34
N LEU A 44 -8.24 -3.40 -9.02
CA LEU A 44 -7.62 -3.87 -7.78
C LEU A 44 -8.40 -3.38 -6.54
N VAL A 45 -8.74 -2.09 -6.49
CA VAL A 45 -9.51 -1.53 -5.35
C VAL A 45 -10.88 -2.18 -5.22
N ALA A 46 -11.57 -2.42 -6.33
CA ALA A 46 -12.89 -3.06 -6.32
C ALA A 46 -12.82 -4.52 -5.88
N GLU A 47 -11.76 -5.23 -6.24
CA GLU A 47 -11.59 -6.65 -5.91
C GLU A 47 -10.95 -6.88 -4.54
N ALA A 48 -10.30 -5.87 -3.95
CA ALA A 48 -9.51 -5.98 -2.72
C ALA A 48 -10.29 -6.54 -1.53
N GLU A 49 -11.62 -6.36 -1.48
CA GLU A 49 -12.47 -6.88 -0.40
C GLU A 49 -12.59 -8.41 -0.40
N ASN A 50 -12.22 -9.06 -1.51
CA ASN A 50 -12.27 -10.52 -1.66
C ASN A 50 -10.97 -11.20 -1.21
N PHE A 51 -9.95 -10.45 -0.79
CA PHE A 51 -8.64 -10.98 -0.45
C PHE A 51 -8.26 -10.66 1.00
N ASP A 52 -7.77 -11.67 1.71
CA ASP A 52 -7.25 -11.51 3.07
C ASP A 52 -5.88 -10.83 3.08
N VAL A 53 -5.11 -11.06 2.00
CA VAL A 53 -3.76 -10.53 1.82
C VAL A 53 -3.57 -10.04 0.40
N ILE A 54 -3.09 -8.81 0.25
CA ILE A 54 -2.73 -8.23 -1.04
C ILE A 54 -1.27 -7.83 -1.01
N SER A 55 -0.47 -8.40 -1.91
CA SER A 55 0.92 -8.04 -2.10
C SER A 55 1.06 -7.14 -3.32
N VAL A 56 1.47 -5.89 -3.13
CA VAL A 56 1.60 -4.89 -4.20
C VAL A 56 3.04 -4.43 -4.28
N ARG A 57 3.70 -4.60 -5.42
CA ARG A 57 5.01 -3.99 -5.68
C ARG A 57 4.81 -2.53 -6.09
N VAL A 58 5.51 -1.61 -5.43
CA VAL A 58 5.40 -0.16 -5.66
C VAL A 58 6.76 0.52 -5.61
N ASP A 59 6.85 1.75 -6.10
CA ASP A 59 8.06 2.58 -6.03
C ASP A 59 8.22 3.17 -4.63
N ARG A 60 9.38 2.92 -4.01
CA ARG A 60 9.70 3.38 -2.66
C ARG A 60 9.74 4.90 -2.58
N GLU A 61 10.32 5.58 -3.56
CA GLU A 61 10.35 7.04 -3.62
C GLU A 61 8.94 7.64 -3.60
N ARG A 62 7.98 7.04 -4.31
CA ARG A 62 6.59 7.50 -4.34
C ARG A 62 5.92 7.37 -2.96
N LEU A 63 6.17 6.27 -2.26
CA LEU A 63 5.71 6.10 -0.88
C LEU A 63 6.31 7.15 0.06
N LEU A 64 7.61 7.43 -0.09
CA LEU A 64 8.32 8.44 0.69
C LEU A 64 7.84 9.85 0.36
N GLU A 65 7.51 10.15 -0.88
CA GLU A 65 6.99 11.46 -1.30
C GLU A 65 5.65 11.76 -0.64
N HIS A 66 4.76 10.78 -0.56
CA HIS A 66 3.37 11.00 -0.15
C HIS A 66 3.02 10.60 1.29
N SER A 67 3.92 9.96 2.05
CA SER A 67 3.59 9.46 3.38
C SER A 67 4.75 9.57 4.38
N THR A 68 4.49 10.27 5.48
CA THR A 68 5.43 10.41 6.61
C THR A 68 5.57 9.11 7.39
N TYR A 69 4.57 8.22 7.36
CA TYR A 69 4.65 6.87 7.92
C TYR A 69 5.85 6.10 7.35
N PHE A 70 6.01 6.08 6.02
CA PHE A 70 7.14 5.39 5.41
C PHE A 70 8.48 6.09 5.67
N ARG A 71 8.49 7.42 5.84
CA ARG A 71 9.70 8.16 6.23
C ARG A 71 10.13 7.87 7.67
N SER A 72 9.18 7.63 8.57
CA SER A 72 9.44 7.42 10.00
C SER A 72 9.76 5.98 10.36
N LEU A 73 9.47 5.02 9.48
CA LEU A 73 9.93 3.65 9.62
C LEU A 73 11.46 3.63 9.61
N GLU A 74 12.07 3.42 10.79
CA GLU A 74 13.52 3.25 10.92
C GLU A 74 14.00 2.23 9.89
N ASN A 75 15.00 2.63 9.11
CA ASN A 75 15.59 1.82 8.04
C ASN A 75 14.72 1.57 6.79
N PHE A 76 13.56 2.21 6.60
CA PHE A 76 12.81 2.07 5.34
C PHE A 76 13.49 2.82 4.18
N SER A 77 14.14 3.94 4.47
CA SER A 77 15.02 4.64 3.51
C SER A 77 16.39 3.96 3.36
N GLU A 78 16.90 3.29 4.40
CA GLU A 78 18.30 2.83 4.47
C GLU A 78 18.50 1.33 4.22
N LEU A 79 17.54 0.46 4.56
CA LEU A 79 17.62 -0.96 4.22
C LEU A 79 17.02 -1.19 2.83
N ASN A 80 17.73 -1.95 1.99
CA ASN A 80 17.17 -2.66 0.83
C ASN A 80 16.16 -3.74 1.27
N ARG A 81 15.14 -3.38 2.06
CA ARG A 81 13.99 -4.25 2.31
C ARG A 81 13.22 -4.39 1.01
N GLU A 82 13.32 -5.57 0.42
CA GLU A 82 12.56 -5.96 -0.77
C GLU A 82 11.07 -6.10 -0.46
N SER A 83 10.72 -6.28 0.82
CA SER A 83 9.34 -6.48 1.29
C SER A 83 9.07 -5.78 2.64
N LEU A 84 7.84 -5.31 2.82
CA LEU A 84 7.32 -4.71 4.04
C LEU A 84 5.90 -5.22 4.32
N ASN A 85 5.69 -5.79 5.52
CA ASN A 85 4.34 -6.14 5.98
C ASN A 85 3.62 -4.89 6.50
N VAL A 86 2.40 -4.68 6.02
CA VAL A 86 1.53 -3.58 6.39
C VAL A 86 0.26 -4.14 7.01
N ASN A 87 0.10 -3.89 8.31
CA ASN A 87 -1.02 -4.38 9.08
C ASN A 87 -2.24 -3.45 8.95
N TRP A 88 -2.93 -3.50 7.82
CA TRP A 88 -4.06 -2.61 7.48
C TRP A 88 -5.16 -3.33 6.71
N ASP A 89 -6.35 -2.71 6.68
CA ASP A 89 -7.46 -3.12 5.82
C ASP A 89 -7.04 -3.03 4.34
N PRO A 90 -6.98 -4.15 3.60
CA PRO A 90 -6.45 -4.15 2.24
C PRO A 90 -7.21 -3.23 1.25
N PRO A 91 -8.55 -3.19 1.24
CA PRO A 91 -9.30 -2.23 0.42
C PRO A 91 -8.91 -0.78 0.68
N ILE A 92 -8.87 -0.36 1.95
CA ILE A 92 -8.55 1.03 2.31
C ILE A 92 -7.10 1.36 1.97
N PHE A 93 -6.16 0.42 2.16
CA PHE A 93 -4.77 0.65 1.79
C PHE A 93 -4.58 0.76 0.28
N CYS A 94 -5.25 -0.09 -0.51
CA CYS A 94 -5.19 -0.03 -1.97
C CYS A 94 -5.72 1.31 -2.51
N ILE A 95 -6.76 1.87 -1.87
CA ILE A 95 -7.26 3.21 -2.19
C ILE A 95 -6.19 4.27 -1.95
N LEU A 96 -5.49 4.22 -0.81
CA LEU A 96 -4.38 5.15 -0.55
C LEU A 96 -3.26 5.02 -1.59
N LEU A 97 -2.88 3.80 -1.95
CA LEU A 97 -1.86 3.57 -2.98
C LEU A 97 -2.31 4.14 -4.34
N GLN A 98 -3.57 3.93 -4.73
CA GLN A 98 -4.12 4.53 -5.94
C GLN A 98 -3.99 6.07 -5.93
N CYS A 99 -4.26 6.72 -4.79
CA CYS A 99 -4.08 8.16 -4.63
C CYS A 99 -2.61 8.58 -4.71
N MET A 100 -1.69 7.85 -4.07
CA MET A 100 -0.25 8.12 -4.16
C MET A 100 0.29 7.95 -5.58
N HIS A 101 -0.39 7.15 -6.41
CA HIS A 101 -0.08 7.03 -7.83
C HIS A 101 -0.68 8.15 -8.70
N GLY A 102 -1.35 9.14 -8.11
CA GLY A 102 -1.92 10.30 -8.81
C GLY A 102 -3.23 10.01 -9.52
N PHE A 103 -3.83 8.84 -9.30
CA PHE A 103 -5.10 8.48 -9.93
C PHE A 103 -6.29 9.04 -9.15
N GLN A 104 -7.15 9.77 -9.86
CA GLN A 104 -8.37 10.31 -9.28
C GLN A 104 -9.31 9.18 -8.85
N SER A 105 -9.74 9.26 -7.59
CA SER A 105 -10.66 8.30 -7.00
C SER A 105 -11.97 9.02 -6.67
N SER A 106 -13.10 8.53 -7.19
CA SER A 106 -14.41 8.94 -6.72
C SER A 106 -14.71 8.17 -5.44
N PHE A 107 -14.57 8.83 -4.29
CA PHE A 107 -14.85 8.20 -3.00
C PHE A 107 -16.34 8.25 -2.67
N SER A 108 -16.88 7.12 -2.19
CA SER A 108 -18.15 7.14 -1.48
C SER A 108 -17.97 7.77 -0.09
N SER A 109 -19.06 8.26 0.52
CA SER A 109 -19.03 8.80 1.88
C SER A 109 -18.51 7.77 2.91
N CYS A 110 -18.80 6.48 2.72
CA CYS A 110 -18.29 5.40 3.55
C CYS A 110 -16.77 5.26 3.45
N VAL A 111 -16.21 5.36 2.24
CA VAL A 111 -14.75 5.33 2.02
C VAL A 111 -14.08 6.54 2.65
N ILE A 112 -14.64 7.73 2.49
CA ILE A 112 -14.13 8.96 3.12
C ILE A 112 -14.13 8.82 4.65
N ALA A 113 -15.22 8.34 5.24
CA ALA A 113 -15.31 8.14 6.68
C ALA A 113 -14.23 7.17 7.20
N ARG A 114 -14.00 6.06 6.49
CA ARG A 114 -12.94 5.09 6.82
C ARG A 114 -11.55 5.72 6.67
N LEU A 115 -11.28 6.43 5.57
CA LEU A 115 -10.01 7.14 5.36
C LEU A 115 -9.72 8.15 6.46
N ILE A 116 -10.74 8.92 6.91
CA ILE A 116 -10.61 9.86 8.02
C ILE A 116 -10.26 9.12 9.32
N GLN A 117 -10.95 8.02 9.63
CA GLN A 117 -10.69 7.22 10.84
C GLN A 117 -9.26 6.70 10.91
N VAL A 118 -8.68 6.32 9.77
CA VAL A 118 -7.33 5.74 9.71
C VAL A 118 -6.23 6.75 9.40
N SER A 119 -6.60 7.97 8.97
CA SER A 119 -5.65 9.05 8.65
C SER A 119 -4.64 9.40 9.76
N PRO A 120 -4.93 9.28 11.07
CA PRO A 120 -3.92 9.51 12.11
C PRO A 120 -2.73 8.54 12.03
N LEU A 121 -2.95 7.31 11.52
CA LEU A 121 -1.88 6.32 11.36
C LEU A 121 -0.90 6.67 10.23
N PHE A 122 -1.29 7.55 9.31
CA PHE A 122 -0.49 8.01 8.18
C PHE A 122 0.05 9.44 8.32
N LEU A 123 -0.49 10.24 9.24
CA LEU A 123 -0.18 11.67 9.37
C LEU A 123 0.53 12.10 10.67
N PHE A 124 0.77 11.21 11.65
CA PHE A 124 1.43 11.63 12.89
C PHE A 124 2.97 11.54 12.86
N TYR A 125 3.57 12.65 12.42
CA TYR A 125 4.68 13.31 13.15
C TYR A 125 4.66 14.80 12.80
N THR A 126 3.67 15.54 13.29
CA THR A 126 3.84 16.99 13.44
C THR A 126 4.74 17.22 14.64
N ILE A 127 6.01 17.50 14.35
CA ILE A 127 6.98 18.31 15.09
C ILE A 127 6.61 18.58 16.56
N SER A 128 7.44 18.08 17.48
CA SER A 128 7.77 18.77 18.73
C SER A 128 9.25 19.12 18.72
#